data_AF-A0A5P2UCS2-F1
#
_entry.id   AF-A0A5P2UCS2-F1
#
_cell.length_a   1.000
_cell.length_b   1.000
_cell.length_c   1.000
_cell.angle_alpha   90.00
_cell.angle_beta   90.00
_cell.angle_gamma   90.00
#
_symmetry.space_group_name_H-M   'P 1'
#
loop_
_entity.id
_entity.type
_entity.pdbx_description
1 polymer ?
#
loop_
_entity_poly.entity_id
_entity_poly.type
_entity_poly.pdbx_seq_one_letter_code
_entity_poly.pdbx_strand_id
1 'polypeptide(L)'
;MADTTAVELDTDVHDRLTALAAERGLSLPAYLAELASAQEREASLARATRAFERAVDRPGFREAFARDFGPAGPGTRSSRGR
;
A
#
# COMPACT_ATOMS: atom_id res chain seq x y z
N MET A 1 -17.15 -10.41 21.63
CA MET A 1 -17.17 -8.95 21.86
C MET A 1 -15.73 -8.50 21.76
N ALA A 2 -15.39 -7.56 20.88
CA ALA A 2 -14.02 -7.06 20.82
C ALA A 2 -13.75 -6.21 22.07
N ASP A 3 -12.53 -6.26 22.60
CA ASP A 3 -12.13 -5.38 23.70
C ASP A 3 -12.09 -3.95 23.18
N THR A 4 -12.99 -3.10 23.67
CA THR A 4 -13.07 -1.69 23.29
C THR A 4 -12.36 -0.82 24.31
N THR A 5 -11.59 0.16 23.85
CA THR A 5 -10.96 1.17 24.69
C THR A 5 -11.55 2.54 24.36
N ALA A 6 -11.85 3.34 25.38
CA ALA A 6 -12.31 4.72 25.21
C ALA A 6 -11.12 5.63 24.88
N VAL A 7 -11.32 6.55 23.94
CA VAL A 7 -10.35 7.58 23.54
C VAL A 7 -11.03 8.94 23.67
N GLU A 8 -10.38 9.86 24.39
CA GLU A 8 -10.83 11.24 24.52
C GLU A 8 -10.59 11.99 23.20
N LEU A 9 -11.63 12.68 22.72
CA LEU A 9 -11.61 13.47 21.48
C LEU A 9 -12.27 14.82 21.76
N ASP A 10 -11.80 15.86 21.07
CA ASP A 10 -12.55 17.11 21.00
C ASP A 10 -13.95 16.84 20.43
N THR A 11 -14.99 17.44 21.02
CA THR A 11 -16.38 17.24 20.60
C THR A 11 -16.58 17.50 19.11
N ASP A 12 -15.97 18.57 18.60
CA ASP A 12 -16.02 18.91 17.17
C ASP A 12 -15.46 17.80 16.27
N VAL A 13 -14.40 17.12 16.71
CA VAL A 13 -13.78 16.02 15.97
C VAL A 13 -14.68 14.79 16.03
N HIS A 14 -15.20 14.48 17.22
CA HIS A 14 -16.16 13.39 17.42
C HIS A 14 -17.38 13.54 16.50
N ASP A 15 -17.96 14.73 16.42
CA ASP A 15 -19.16 15.00 15.63
C ASP A 15 -18.89 14.89 14.13
N ARG A 16 -17.75 15.41 13.66
CA ARG A 16 -17.33 15.24 12.26
C ARG A 16 -17.14 13.76 11.91
N LEU A 17 -16.47 13.00 12.77
CA LEU A 17 -16.25 11.56 12.54
C LEU A 17 -17.57 10.79 12.55
N THR A 18 -18.50 11.15 13.42
CA THR A 18 -19.84 10.56 13.50
C THR A 18 -20.65 10.85 12.24
N ALA A 19 -20.62 12.10 11.74
CA ALA A 19 -21.27 12.46 10.49
C ALA A 19 -20.69 11.67 9.30
N LEU A 20 -19.37 11.57 9.20
CA LEU A 20 -18.68 10.79 8.15
C LEU A 20 -18.97 9.29 8.21
N ALA A 21 -19.18 8.75 9.42
CA ALA A 21 -19.61 7.37 9.61
C ALA A 21 -21.05 7.18 9.14
N ALA A 22 -21.96 8.10 9.51
CA ALA A 22 -23.36 8.07 9.12
C ALA A 22 -23.56 8.18 7.60
N GLU A 23 -22.80 9.04 6.92
CA GLU A 23 -22.79 9.15 5.46
C GLU A 23 -22.45 7.82 4.76
N ARG A 24 -21.68 6.97 5.43
CA ARG A 24 -21.29 5.64 4.94
C ARG A 24 -22.17 4.52 5.47
N GLY A 25 -23.20 4.82 6.26
CA GLY A 25 -24.06 3.82 6.91
C GLY A 25 -23.33 2.97 7.95
N LEU A 26 -22.25 3.47 8.55
CA LEU A 26 -21.43 2.77 9.53
C LEU A 26 -21.65 3.34 10.94
N SER A 27 -21.43 2.50 11.95
CA SER A 27 -21.21 2.99 13.31
C SER A 27 -19.84 3.66 13.41
N LEU A 28 -19.67 4.59 14.36
CA LEU A 28 -18.38 5.26 14.56
C LEU A 28 -17.22 4.27 14.78
N PRO A 29 -17.32 3.21 15.61
CA PRO A 29 -16.24 2.22 15.76
C PRO A 29 -15.93 1.47 14.45
N ALA A 30 -16.95 1.10 13.67
CA ALA A 30 -16.74 0.43 12.38
C ALA A 30 -16.05 1.36 11.37
N TYR A 31 -16.46 2.62 11.34
CA TYR A 31 -15.81 3.65 10.52
C TYR A 31 -14.35 3.86 10.90
N LEU A 32 -14.04 3.91 12.20
CA LEU A 32 -12.66 4.05 12.68
C LEU A 32 -11.79 2.83 12.35
N ALA A 33 -12.35 1.61 12.40
CA ALA A 33 -11.64 0.40 12.00
C ALA A 33 -11.30 0.38 10.50
N GLU A 34 -12.26 0.79 9.66
CA GLU A 34 -12.04 0.95 8.22
C GLU A 34 -11.00 2.04 7.91
N LEU A 35 -11.10 3.18 8.61
CA LEU A 35 -10.16 4.29 8.46
C LEU A 35 -8.74 3.87 8.86
N ALA A 36 -8.57 3.17 9.98
CA ALA A 36 -7.27 2.65 10.41
C ALA A 36 -6.68 1.70 9.36
N SER A 37 -7.49 0.77 8.86
CA SER A 37 -7.08 -0.18 7.81
C SER A 37 -6.69 0.52 6.51
N ALA A 38 -7.36 1.62 6.15
CA ALA A 38 -6.98 2.45 5.01
C ALA A 38 -5.62 3.14 5.24
N GLN A 39 -5.43 3.78 6.40
CA GLN A 39 -4.17 4.47 6.73
C GLN A 39 -2.97 3.52 6.79
N GLU A 40 -3.15 2.31 7.31
CA GLU A 40 -2.09 1.29 7.32
C GLU A 40 -1.68 0.87 5.91
N ARG A 41 -2.65 0.69 5.01
CA ARG A 41 -2.40 0.39 3.60
C ARG A 41 -1.64 1.53 2.93
N GLU A 42 -2.09 2.77 3.10
CA GLU A 42 -1.40 3.94 2.54
C GLU A 42 0.03 4.06 3.06
N ALA A 43 0.24 3.87 4.36
CA ALA A 43 1.58 3.89 4.96
C ALA A 43 2.48 2.78 4.41
N SER A 44 1.93 1.58 4.20
CA SER A 44 2.65 0.45 3.60
C SER A 44 3.07 0.78 2.15
N LEU A 45 2.14 1.31 1.35
CA LEU A 45 2.42 1.72 -0.02
C LEU A 45 3.48 2.82 -0.07
N ALA A 46 3.37 3.85 0.77
CA ALA A 46 4.36 4.92 0.84
C ALA A 46 5.77 4.40 1.19
N ARG A 47 5.88 3.42 2.10
CA ARG A 47 7.15 2.77 2.42
C ARG A 47 7.70 1.97 1.23
N ALA A 48 6.84 1.21 0.55
CA ALA A 48 7.21 0.42 -0.62
C ALA A 48 7.70 1.32 -1.77
N THR A 49 6.98 2.42 -2.06
CA THR A 49 7.37 3.41 -3.06
C THR A 49 8.74 4.00 -2.76
N ARG A 50 8.96 4.47 -1.53
CA ARG A 50 10.28 5.01 -1.14
C ARG A 50 11.40 3.97 -1.24
N ALA A 51 11.11 2.70 -0.95
CA ALA A 51 12.10 1.62 -1.08
C ALA A 51 12.41 1.33 -2.55
N PHE A 52 11.38 1.33 -3.41
CA PHE A 52 11.52 1.17 -4.85
C PHE A 52 12.32 2.31 -5.47
N GLU A 53 11.99 3.57 -5.16
CA GLU A 53 12.72 4.76 -5.61
C GLU A 53 14.20 4.67 -5.25
N ARG A 54 14.52 4.35 -3.98
CA ARG A 54 15.91 4.14 -3.55
C ARG A 54 16.62 3.01 -4.30
N ALA A 55 15.91 1.95 -4.67
CA ALA A 55 16.49 0.83 -5.41
C ALA A 55 16.80 1.22 -6.86
N VAL A 56 15.87 1.90 -7.55
CA VAL A 56 16.05 2.28 -8.95
C VAL A 56 17.04 3.43 -9.15
N ASP A 57 17.22 4.29 -8.14
CA ASP A 57 18.21 5.36 -8.16
C ASP A 57 19.64 4.88 -7.85
N ARG A 58 19.79 3.61 -7.43
CA ARG A 58 21.11 3.03 -7.20
C ARG A 58 21.86 2.90 -8.54
N PRO A 59 23.08 3.44 -8.66
CA PRO A 59 23.89 3.29 -9.87
C PRO A 59 24.07 1.80 -10.25
N GLY A 60 23.90 1.48 -11.54
CA GLY A 60 24.03 0.11 -12.05
C GLY A 60 22.83 -0.79 -11.82
N PHE A 61 21.79 -0.34 -11.09
CA PHE A 61 20.61 -1.16 -10.80
C PHE A 61 19.78 -1.44 -12.06
N ARG A 62 19.56 -0.45 -12.91
CA ARG A 62 18.75 -0.61 -14.13
C ARG A 62 19.43 -1.58 -15.12
N GLU A 63 20.75 -1.49 -15.24
CA GLU A 63 21.56 -2.34 -16.11
C GLU A 63 21.60 -3.79 -15.59
N ALA A 64 21.79 -3.98 -14.28
CA ALA A 64 21.76 -5.30 -13.66
C ALA A 64 20.35 -5.92 -13.76
N PHE A 65 19.30 -5.16 -13.49
CA PHE A 65 17.92 -5.62 -13.61
C PHE A 65 17.57 -5.99 -15.06
N ALA A 66 17.99 -5.19 -16.04
CA ALA A 66 17.78 -5.51 -17.46
C ALA A 66 18.56 -6.75 -17.90
N ARG A 67 19.77 -6.99 -17.36
CA ARG A 67 20.53 -8.22 -17.61
C ARG A 67 19.82 -9.46 -17.05
N ASP A 68 19.28 -9.35 -15.84
CA ASP A 68 18.74 -10.50 -15.10
C ASP A 68 17.26 -10.78 -15.42
N PHE A 69 16.49 -9.75 -15.78
CA PHE A 69 15.03 -9.81 -15.99
C PHE A 69 14.55 -9.17 -17.30
N GLY A 70 15.44 -8.63 -18.13
CA GLY A 70 15.08 -8.11 -19.44
C GLY A 70 14.52 -9.20 -20.36
N PRO A 71 13.85 -8.83 -21.46
CA PRO A 71 13.38 -9.81 -22.43
C PRO A 71 14.59 -10.63 -22.88
N ALA A 72 14.49 -11.97 -22.78
CA ALA A 72 15.48 -12.84 -23.39
C ALA A 72 15.61 -12.38 -24.83
N GLY A 73 16.79 -11.85 -25.19
CA GLY A 73 17.02 -11.35 -26.54
C GLY A 73 16.69 -12.42 -27.58
N PRO A 74 16.55 -12.08 -28.86
CA PRO A 74 16.12 -12.99 -29.94
C PRO A 74 17.07 -14.18 -30.24
N GLY A 75 17.83 -14.69 -29.27
CA GLY A 75 18.70 -15.88 -29.34
C GLY A 75 18.17 -17.13 -28.62
N THR A 76 17.00 -17.11 -27.96
CA THR A 76 16.43 -18.32 -27.29
C THR A 76 15.45 -19.12 -28.19
N ARG A 77 15.72 -19.17 -29.49
CA ARG A 77 15.19 -20.24 -30.35
C ARG A 77 16.37 -21.07 -30.85
N SER A 78 16.92 -21.88 -29.96
CA SER A 78 17.80 -22.97 -30.36
C SER A 78 16.97 -23.96 -31.19
N SER A 79 17.30 -24.04 -32.47
CA SER A 79 16.80 -25.02 -33.42
C SER A 79 17.09 -26.43 -32.91
N ARG A 80 16.08 -27.10 -32.36
CA ARG A 80 16.07 -28.57 -32.27
C ARG A 80 15.33 -29.12 -33.48
N GLY A 81 16.07 -29.18 -34.59
CA GLY A 81 15.73 -29.98 -35.76
C GLY A 81 16.84 -31.02 -35.96
N ARG A 82 16.63 -32.22 -35.44
CA ARG A 82 17.16 -33.49 -35.96
C ARG A 82 16.15 -34.57 -35.65
#